data_AF-L7U1T6-F1
#
_entry.id   AF-L7U1T6-F1
#
_cell.length_a   1.000
_cell.length_b   1.000
_cell.length_c   1.000
_cell.angle_alpha   90.00
_cell.angle_beta   90.00
_cell.angle_gamma   90.00
#
_symmetry.space_group_name_H-M   'P 1'
#
loop_
_entity.id
_entity.type
_entity.pdbx_description
1 polymer ?
#
loop_
_entity_poly.entity_id
_entity_poly.type
_entity_poly.pdbx_seq_one_letter_code
_entity_poly.pdbx_strand_id
1 'polypeptide(L)'
;MSQSKFIGAVTGLALLAGCGGGDASTPAPETTSQGMTYEQFLSTVYQEPETGIFIANGDTTFSNEKKLREFYEKNIRNGQLIVHTSGGVDAKWNDTQKKNITYCVSTTFNTNYNAAVTAMANAAAAWEAVADVKFVYVSAQDGSCTATNNNVVFDVRPVNSGGQYLARAFFPDDARGDRNVLIDNTAFGNNPPWTLTGILRHELGHTLGFRHEHTRPESGTCFEDSNWRALTTYDSASVMHYPQCNGSQSGDLIITAKDAQGAALLYGQPGGGPGPGTGTPTTETKTGSVAASANSNFGPFSVVAGTSFSVAMTGTGDPDLYVRFGSAPTTAAYDCRPYLGGASESCNLTVPAGVTEAYVMVRGYTAGTFTLTINYTKPGTSGGGTPTTDTKSGSVAVNTNATLPAYSVVAGTTFSVAMTGSGDPDLYVRFGSAPTTTAYDCRPYQTGATESCNLTVPAGVTQAHVMVRGYTAATYNLTINYTKP
;
A
#
# COMPACT_ATOMS: atom_id res chain seq x y z
N MET A 1 5.82 18.99 84.34
CA MET A 1 7.05 18.98 83.52
C MET A 1 6.76 19.93 82.36
N SER A 2 7.26 21.17 82.36
CA SER A 2 8.60 21.59 81.87
C SER A 2 8.80 21.19 80.40
N GLN A 3 9.05 22.08 79.43
CA GLN A 3 9.34 23.53 79.49
C GLN A 3 9.00 24.24 78.16
N SER A 4 8.85 25.58 78.18
CA SER A 4 8.53 26.44 77.03
C SER A 4 9.77 26.89 76.22
N LYS A 5 9.56 27.29 74.94
CA LYS A 5 10.24 28.37 74.15
C LYS A 5 9.73 28.27 72.68
N PHE A 6 8.98 29.17 72.03
CA PHE A 6 8.81 30.65 71.98
C PHE A 6 9.77 31.38 71.02
N ILE A 7 9.23 32.36 70.26
CA ILE A 7 9.86 33.33 69.33
C ILE A 7 10.19 32.76 67.93
N GLY A 8 9.93 33.41 66.78
CA GLY A 8 9.24 34.68 66.43
C GLY A 8 9.18 34.80 64.89
N ALA A 9 8.08 35.23 64.26
CA ALA A 9 7.71 36.62 63.97
C ALA A 9 8.72 37.42 63.10
N VAL A 10 8.28 37.86 61.90
CA VAL A 10 8.56 39.15 61.19
C VAL A 10 7.95 39.05 59.77
N THR A 11 6.79 39.68 59.53
CA THR A 11 6.58 40.99 58.86
C THR A 11 6.83 40.97 57.34
N GLY A 12 5.80 41.28 56.55
CA GLY A 12 5.92 41.42 55.08
C GLY A 12 5.99 42.88 54.63
N LEU A 13 6.28 43.11 53.33
CA LEU A 13 5.96 44.38 52.66
C LEU A 13 5.89 44.27 51.12
N ALA A 14 4.80 44.82 50.57
CA ALA A 14 4.67 45.54 49.30
C ALA A 14 5.01 44.88 47.93
N LEU A 15 3.94 44.54 47.20
CA LEU A 15 3.51 45.17 45.92
C LEU A 15 4.58 45.74 44.97
N LEU A 16 4.56 45.26 43.72
CA LEU A 16 4.41 46.11 42.52
C LEU A 16 3.78 45.32 41.37
N ALA A 17 3.15 46.02 40.42
CA ALA A 17 2.14 45.46 39.51
C ALA A 17 2.68 45.04 38.12
N GLY A 18 1.98 44.09 37.49
CA GLY A 18 2.10 43.76 36.07
C GLY A 18 0.75 43.26 35.53
N CYS A 19 0.15 44.01 34.61
CA CYS A 19 -1.18 43.73 34.04
C CYS A 19 -1.16 42.66 32.94
N GLY A 20 -2.30 42.01 32.67
CA GLY A 20 -2.54 41.39 31.36
C GLY A 20 -3.39 40.11 31.40
N GLY A 21 -4.72 40.26 31.45
CA GLY A 21 -5.68 39.15 31.63
C GLY A 21 -5.81 38.12 30.51
N GLY A 22 -6.61 37.10 30.82
CA GLY A 22 -7.00 36.02 29.90
C GLY A 22 -7.50 34.80 30.66
N ASP A 23 -8.77 34.80 31.09
CA ASP A 23 -9.44 33.60 31.58
C ASP A 23 -9.60 32.61 30.42
N ALA A 24 -8.65 31.68 30.31
CA ALA A 24 -8.78 30.47 29.52
C ALA A 24 -8.72 29.29 30.48
N SER A 25 -9.88 28.71 30.78
CA SER A 25 -10.00 27.47 31.53
C SER A 25 -9.25 26.36 30.80
N THR A 26 -8.08 25.99 31.30
CA THR A 26 -7.28 24.88 30.77
C THR A 26 -8.12 23.61 30.80
N PRO A 27 -8.37 22.92 29.67
CA PRO A 27 -8.91 21.57 29.70
C PRO A 27 -7.93 20.69 30.48
N ALA A 28 -8.43 19.88 31.41
CA ALA A 28 -7.62 18.83 32.01
C ALA A 28 -7.13 17.90 30.89
N PRO A 29 -5.87 17.41 30.93
CA PRO A 29 -5.38 16.50 29.91
C PRO A 29 -6.20 15.21 29.96
N GLU A 30 -6.92 14.92 28.87
CA GLU A 30 -7.68 13.68 28.73
C GLU A 30 -6.70 12.50 28.75
N THR A 31 -6.82 11.66 29.79
CA THR A 31 -6.05 10.42 29.91
C THR A 31 -6.54 9.42 28.88
N THR A 32 -5.88 9.39 27.72
CA THR A 32 -5.97 8.25 26.79
C THR A 32 -5.50 6.99 27.52
N SER A 33 -6.35 5.95 27.51
CA SER A 33 -6.05 4.67 28.14
C SER A 33 -4.91 3.99 27.38
N GLN A 34 -3.68 4.13 27.91
CA GLN A 34 -2.56 3.34 27.43
C GLN A 34 -2.73 1.89 27.87
N GLY A 35 -2.36 0.95 27.00
CA GLY A 35 -2.18 -0.44 27.40
C GLY A 35 -1.12 -0.57 28.51
N MET A 36 -1.11 -1.72 29.19
CA MET A 36 -0.19 -2.03 30.29
C MET A 36 1.22 -1.55 29.98
N THR A 37 1.80 -0.67 30.81
CA THR A 37 3.14 -0.12 30.54
C THR A 37 4.21 -1.19 30.69
N TYR A 38 5.42 -0.94 30.19
CA TYR A 38 6.51 -1.91 30.31
C TYR A 38 6.82 -2.24 31.77
N GLU A 39 6.71 -1.26 32.66
CA GLU A 39 6.97 -1.38 34.09
C GLU A 39 5.87 -2.20 34.78
N GLN A 40 4.63 -2.12 34.28
CA GLN A 40 3.52 -2.98 34.72
C GLN A 40 3.69 -4.41 34.19
N PHE A 41 4.08 -4.58 32.93
CA PHE A 41 4.39 -5.90 32.34
C PHE A 41 5.59 -6.56 33.05
N LEU A 42 6.65 -5.82 33.32
CA LEU A 42 7.82 -6.32 34.05
C LEU A 42 7.46 -6.79 35.46
N SER A 43 6.41 -6.23 36.08
CA SER A 43 5.93 -6.68 37.40
C SER A 43 5.15 -8.01 37.39
N THR A 44 4.76 -8.52 36.21
CA THR A 44 4.12 -9.85 36.05
C THR A 44 5.10 -10.93 35.56
N VAL A 45 6.35 -10.56 35.25
CA VAL A 45 7.41 -11.43 34.76
C VAL A 45 8.24 -11.95 35.94
N TYR A 46 8.43 -13.27 36.01
CA TYR A 46 9.31 -13.88 37.01
C TYR A 46 10.76 -13.84 36.52
N GLN A 47 11.71 -13.40 37.35
CA GLN A 47 13.14 -13.50 37.05
C GLN A 47 13.77 -14.59 37.92
N GLU A 48 14.40 -15.58 37.29
CA GLU A 48 15.10 -16.66 37.98
C GLU A 48 16.36 -16.13 38.71
N PRO A 49 16.48 -16.29 40.04
CA PRO A 49 17.59 -15.71 40.80
C PRO A 49 18.98 -16.28 40.46
N GLU A 50 19.06 -17.53 40.00
CA GLU A 50 20.33 -18.22 39.73
C GLU A 50 20.86 -18.00 38.30
N THR A 51 19.96 -17.80 37.34
CA THR A 51 20.28 -17.69 35.90
C THR A 51 20.13 -16.26 35.35
N GLY A 52 19.36 -15.41 36.03
CA GLY A 52 18.98 -14.07 35.56
C GLY A 52 17.98 -14.05 34.40
N ILE A 53 17.47 -15.21 33.99
CA ILE A 53 16.50 -15.36 32.89
C ILE A 53 15.13 -14.83 33.32
N PHE A 54 14.47 -14.12 32.41
CA PHE A 54 13.10 -13.63 32.61
C PHE A 54 12.10 -14.62 32.00
N ILE A 55 11.00 -14.89 32.70
CA ILE A 55 9.93 -15.80 32.29
C ILE A 55 8.61 -15.02 32.28
N ALA A 56 8.08 -14.75 31.09
CA ALA A 56 6.76 -14.17 30.91
C ALA A 56 5.72 -15.27 30.68
N ASN A 57 4.48 -15.02 31.12
CA ASN A 57 3.31 -15.91 30.95
C ASN A 57 3.46 -17.35 31.48
N GLY A 58 4.52 -17.63 32.26
CA GLY A 58 4.77 -18.92 32.92
C GLY A 58 5.65 -19.90 32.15
N ASP A 59 5.88 -19.69 30.86
CA ASP A 59 6.61 -20.64 29.99
C ASP A 59 7.59 -19.99 28.99
N THR A 60 7.50 -18.67 28.77
CA THR A 60 8.25 -18.00 27.70
C THR A 60 9.51 -17.34 28.25
N THR A 61 10.68 -17.88 27.91
CA THR A 61 11.98 -17.48 28.47
C THR A 61 12.72 -16.42 27.65
N PHE A 62 13.31 -15.44 28.32
CA PHE A 62 14.12 -14.37 27.72
C PHE A 62 15.47 -14.23 28.43
N SER A 63 16.55 -14.36 27.65
CA SER A 63 17.92 -14.36 28.18
C SER A 63 18.43 -12.99 28.66
N ASN A 64 17.65 -11.92 28.55
CA ASN A 64 17.94 -10.58 29.08
C ASN A 64 16.71 -9.65 28.93
N GLU A 65 16.76 -8.50 29.61
CA GLU A 65 15.71 -7.49 29.58
C GLU A 65 15.48 -6.92 28.15
N LYS A 66 16.53 -6.80 27.31
CA LYS A 66 16.36 -6.30 25.93
C LYS A 66 15.40 -7.19 25.14
N LYS A 67 15.56 -8.52 25.19
CA LYS A 67 14.67 -9.48 24.53
C LYS A 67 13.25 -9.50 25.13
N LEU A 68 13.14 -9.33 26.45
CA LEU A 68 11.85 -9.21 27.13
C LEU A 68 11.10 -7.94 26.68
N ARG A 69 11.81 -6.82 26.54
CA ARG A 69 11.28 -5.55 26.03
C ARG A 69 10.96 -5.61 24.54
N GLU A 70 11.78 -6.28 23.73
CA GLU A 70 11.47 -6.59 22.33
C GLU A 70 10.19 -7.44 22.21
N PHE A 71 9.99 -8.43 23.08
CA PHE A 71 8.75 -9.20 23.14
C PHE A 71 7.54 -8.36 23.54
N TYR A 72 7.67 -7.50 24.55
CA TYR A 72 6.62 -6.57 24.96
C TYR A 72 6.23 -5.59 23.83
N GLU A 73 7.19 -4.91 23.21
CA GLU A 73 6.92 -3.93 22.13
C GLU A 73 6.31 -4.61 20.88
N LYS A 74 6.71 -5.85 20.58
CA LYS A 74 6.29 -6.62 19.40
C LYS A 74 4.97 -7.37 19.57
N ASN A 75 4.62 -7.82 20.78
CA ASN A 75 3.47 -8.73 21.00
C ASN A 75 2.45 -8.22 22.03
N ILE A 76 2.82 -7.28 22.91
CA ILE A 76 1.95 -6.78 24.00
C ILE A 76 1.51 -5.33 23.75
N ARG A 77 2.36 -4.51 23.11
CA ARG A 77 2.08 -3.08 22.89
C ARG A 77 1.36 -2.76 21.57
N ASN A 78 1.44 -3.64 20.56
CA ASN A 78 0.92 -3.39 19.21
C ASN A 78 0.35 -4.69 18.58
N GLY A 79 -0.96 -4.98 18.78
CA GLY A 79 -1.60 -6.27 18.43
C GLY A 79 -1.65 -6.63 16.93
N GLN A 80 -2.19 -7.82 16.55
CA GLN A 80 -2.17 -8.45 15.19
C GLN A 80 -3.58 -8.58 14.49
N LEU A 81 -3.73 -8.89 13.17
CA LEU A 81 -5.02 -9.16 12.41
C LEU A 81 -5.11 -10.65 11.92
N ILE A 82 -6.23 -11.30 11.52
CA ILE A 82 -6.27 -12.78 11.21
C ILE A 82 -6.87 -13.32 9.87
N VAL A 83 -6.41 -14.52 9.46
CA VAL A 83 -6.97 -15.45 8.45
C VAL A 83 -7.32 -16.81 9.06
N HIS A 84 -8.41 -17.45 8.62
CA HIS A 84 -8.76 -18.82 9.03
C HIS A 84 -7.75 -19.85 8.52
N THR A 85 -7.45 -20.87 9.35
CA THR A 85 -6.67 -22.03 8.95
C THR A 85 -7.42 -23.34 9.20
N SER A 86 -7.39 -24.23 8.22
CA SER A 86 -7.95 -25.58 8.29
C SER A 86 -6.80 -26.58 8.10
N GLY A 87 -6.59 -27.45 9.09
CA GLY A 87 -5.43 -28.37 9.11
C GLY A 87 -4.06 -27.66 9.11
N GLY A 88 -3.99 -26.39 9.52
CA GLY A 88 -2.76 -25.57 9.49
C GLY A 88 -2.48 -24.87 8.16
N VAL A 89 -3.39 -24.94 7.18
CA VAL A 89 -3.30 -24.25 5.88
C VAL A 89 -4.30 -23.10 5.83
N ASP A 90 -3.90 -21.93 5.31
CA ASP A 90 -4.80 -20.78 5.11
C ASP A 90 -6.01 -21.17 4.24
N ALA A 91 -7.22 -20.93 4.74
CA ALA A 91 -8.47 -21.05 3.98
C ALA A 91 -8.61 -19.87 3.01
N LYS A 92 -7.96 -19.96 1.84
CA LYS A 92 -7.90 -18.87 0.84
C LYS A 92 -8.10 -19.37 -0.59
N TRP A 93 -8.57 -18.48 -1.47
CA TRP A 93 -8.63 -18.77 -2.91
C TRP A 93 -7.22 -18.85 -3.51
N ASN A 94 -7.01 -19.81 -4.43
CA ASN A 94 -5.76 -19.88 -5.19
C ASN A 94 -5.65 -18.75 -6.24
N ASP A 95 -4.47 -18.57 -6.83
CA ASP A 95 -4.20 -17.46 -7.76
C ASP A 95 -5.08 -17.42 -9.01
N THR A 96 -5.70 -18.53 -9.40
CA THR A 96 -6.71 -18.57 -10.47
C THR A 96 -8.11 -18.25 -9.95
N GLN A 97 -8.50 -18.86 -8.82
CA GLN A 97 -9.83 -18.67 -8.22
C GLN A 97 -10.05 -17.25 -7.73
N LYS A 98 -9.04 -16.62 -7.11
CA LYS A 98 -9.14 -15.24 -6.60
C LYS A 98 -9.52 -14.24 -7.70
N LYS A 99 -9.28 -14.58 -8.97
CA LYS A 99 -9.56 -13.78 -10.18
C LYS A 99 -10.92 -14.04 -10.83
N ASN A 100 -11.69 -15.00 -10.31
CA ASN A 100 -12.98 -15.37 -10.87
C ASN A 100 -13.93 -15.91 -9.79
N ILE A 101 -14.09 -15.14 -8.70
CA ILE A 101 -14.99 -15.49 -7.60
C ILE A 101 -16.43 -15.17 -8.06
N THR A 102 -17.01 -16.08 -8.83
CA THR A 102 -18.34 -15.89 -9.43
C THR A 102 -19.46 -16.01 -8.41
N TYR A 103 -20.44 -15.11 -8.48
CA TYR A 103 -21.63 -15.14 -7.62
C TYR A 103 -22.90 -14.75 -8.38
N CYS A 104 -24.04 -15.13 -7.82
CA CYS A 104 -25.38 -14.72 -8.25
C CYS A 104 -26.14 -14.11 -7.08
N VAL A 105 -27.23 -13.41 -7.36
CA VAL A 105 -28.15 -12.85 -6.35
C VAL A 105 -29.55 -13.38 -6.63
N SER A 106 -30.18 -14.04 -5.65
CA SER A 106 -31.47 -14.68 -5.90
C SER A 106 -32.60 -13.69 -6.15
N THR A 107 -33.36 -13.90 -7.22
CA THR A 107 -34.59 -13.13 -7.50
C THR A 107 -35.65 -13.25 -6.40
N THR A 108 -35.52 -14.24 -5.50
CA THR A 108 -36.40 -14.42 -4.33
C THR A 108 -36.27 -13.32 -3.26
N PHE A 109 -35.31 -12.40 -3.38
CA PHE A 109 -35.31 -11.14 -2.63
C PHE A 109 -36.51 -10.22 -2.96
N ASN A 110 -37.28 -10.51 -4.01
CA ASN A 110 -38.48 -9.76 -4.41
C ASN A 110 -38.18 -8.25 -4.58
N THR A 111 -38.89 -7.38 -3.87
CA THR A 111 -38.68 -5.92 -3.90
C THR A 111 -37.28 -5.50 -3.48
N ASN A 112 -36.59 -6.30 -2.66
CA ASN A 112 -35.26 -6.00 -2.14
C ASN A 112 -34.13 -6.45 -3.08
N TYR A 113 -34.45 -7.11 -4.18
CA TYR A 113 -33.48 -7.67 -5.13
C TYR A 113 -32.46 -6.64 -5.63
N ASN A 114 -32.92 -5.49 -6.13
CA ASN A 114 -32.02 -4.44 -6.63
C ASN A 114 -31.12 -3.86 -5.53
N ALA A 115 -31.61 -3.81 -4.28
CA ALA A 115 -30.82 -3.36 -3.13
C ALA A 115 -29.71 -4.37 -2.79
N ALA A 116 -30.03 -5.67 -2.79
CA ALA A 116 -29.06 -6.75 -2.58
C ALA A 116 -27.98 -6.75 -3.69
N VAL A 117 -28.37 -6.65 -4.96
CA VAL A 117 -27.42 -6.56 -6.09
C VAL A 117 -26.49 -5.35 -5.96
N THR A 118 -27.04 -4.18 -5.65
CA THR A 118 -26.26 -2.94 -5.53
C THR A 118 -25.29 -3.00 -4.34
N ALA A 119 -25.76 -3.47 -3.18
CA ALA A 119 -24.94 -3.57 -1.98
C ALA A 119 -23.84 -4.63 -2.11
N MET A 120 -24.13 -5.79 -2.72
CA MET A 120 -23.11 -6.80 -3.07
C MET A 120 -22.04 -6.23 -4.01
N ALA A 121 -22.44 -5.51 -5.07
CA ALA A 121 -21.50 -4.92 -6.02
C ALA A 121 -20.58 -3.87 -5.35
N ASN A 122 -21.14 -3.01 -4.49
CA ASN A 122 -20.38 -1.99 -3.76
C ASN A 122 -19.45 -2.61 -2.69
N ALA A 123 -19.91 -3.64 -1.98
CA ALA A 123 -19.10 -4.36 -1.00
C ALA A 123 -17.94 -5.11 -1.66
N ALA A 124 -18.21 -5.77 -2.80
CA ALA A 124 -17.19 -6.44 -3.60
C ALA A 124 -16.16 -5.45 -4.15
N ALA A 125 -16.60 -4.33 -4.74
CA ALA A 125 -15.72 -3.28 -5.24
C ALA A 125 -14.79 -2.71 -4.15
N ALA A 126 -15.24 -2.63 -2.90
CA ALA A 126 -14.40 -2.20 -1.78
C ALA A 126 -13.23 -3.17 -1.50
N TRP A 127 -13.46 -4.49 -1.59
CA TRP A 127 -12.38 -5.48 -1.46
C TRP A 127 -11.47 -5.56 -2.70
N GLU A 128 -12.03 -5.47 -3.91
CA GLU A 128 -11.24 -5.38 -5.15
C GLU A 128 -10.34 -4.13 -5.22
N ALA A 129 -10.75 -3.05 -4.54
CA ALA A 129 -9.96 -1.82 -4.42
C ALA A 129 -8.80 -1.91 -3.42
N VAL A 130 -8.70 -2.99 -2.61
CA VAL A 130 -7.62 -3.17 -1.62
C VAL A 130 -6.87 -4.50 -1.72
N ALA A 131 -7.34 -5.46 -2.52
CA ALA A 131 -6.68 -6.74 -2.74
C ALA A 131 -6.80 -7.24 -4.18
N ASP A 132 -5.93 -8.18 -4.54
CA ASP A 132 -5.79 -8.76 -5.88
C ASP A 132 -6.91 -9.75 -6.27
N VAL A 133 -8.14 -9.47 -5.84
CA VAL A 133 -9.31 -10.32 -6.00
C VAL A 133 -10.23 -9.79 -7.11
N LYS A 134 -11.11 -10.65 -7.62
CA LYS A 134 -12.18 -10.27 -8.55
C LYS A 134 -13.43 -11.09 -8.28
N PHE A 135 -14.47 -10.41 -7.82
CA PHE A 135 -15.82 -10.92 -7.75
C PHE A 135 -16.51 -10.69 -9.10
N VAL A 136 -17.22 -11.72 -9.58
CA VAL A 136 -17.86 -11.70 -10.90
C VAL A 136 -19.34 -12.00 -10.74
N TYR A 137 -20.16 -10.97 -10.86
CA TYR A 137 -21.62 -11.12 -10.82
C TYR A 137 -22.13 -11.76 -12.11
N VAL A 138 -22.78 -12.92 -12.00
CA VAL A 138 -23.27 -13.71 -13.14
C VAL A 138 -24.80 -13.67 -13.15
N SER A 139 -25.37 -12.54 -13.57
CA SER A 139 -26.83 -12.30 -13.47
C SER A 139 -27.70 -13.30 -14.22
N ALA A 140 -27.15 -13.98 -15.24
CA ALA A 140 -27.81 -15.08 -15.94
C ALA A 140 -28.15 -16.28 -15.02
N GLN A 141 -27.60 -16.35 -13.80
CA GLN A 141 -27.82 -17.41 -12.81
C GLN A 141 -28.81 -17.01 -11.70
N ASP A 142 -29.28 -15.75 -11.66
CA ASP A 142 -30.06 -15.22 -10.52
C ASP A 142 -31.39 -15.93 -10.30
N GLY A 143 -32.07 -16.33 -11.38
CA GLY A 143 -33.31 -17.12 -11.33
C GLY A 143 -33.13 -18.55 -10.83
N SER A 144 -31.89 -19.04 -10.70
CA SER A 144 -31.53 -20.35 -10.14
C SER A 144 -30.49 -20.24 -9.02
N CYS A 145 -30.35 -19.06 -8.41
CA CYS A 145 -29.30 -18.77 -7.44
C CYS A 145 -29.53 -19.50 -6.11
N THR A 146 -28.86 -20.63 -5.96
CA THR A 146 -29.10 -21.63 -4.91
C THR A 146 -27.81 -22.40 -4.59
N ALA A 147 -27.79 -23.05 -3.43
CA ALA A 147 -26.68 -23.90 -2.95
C ALA A 147 -26.25 -25.00 -3.93
N THR A 148 -27.14 -25.44 -4.83
CA THR A 148 -26.87 -26.49 -5.82
C THR A 148 -26.38 -25.94 -7.17
N ASN A 149 -26.32 -24.62 -7.35
CA ASN A 149 -25.90 -24.01 -8.60
C ASN A 149 -24.37 -23.96 -8.73
N ASN A 150 -23.81 -24.94 -9.44
CA ASN A 150 -22.38 -25.08 -9.68
C ASN A 150 -21.80 -24.12 -10.75
N ASN A 151 -22.62 -23.28 -11.40
CA ASN A 151 -22.14 -22.27 -12.36
C ASN A 151 -21.51 -21.05 -11.69
N VAL A 152 -21.63 -20.94 -10.36
CA VAL A 152 -21.05 -19.87 -9.53
C VAL A 152 -20.31 -20.47 -8.33
N VAL A 153 -19.30 -19.75 -7.81
CA VAL A 153 -18.54 -20.14 -6.61
C VAL A 153 -19.41 -20.13 -5.36
N PHE A 154 -20.33 -19.17 -5.25
CA PHE A 154 -21.30 -19.04 -4.16
C PHE A 154 -22.61 -18.37 -4.59
N ASP A 155 -23.67 -18.56 -3.80
CA ASP A 155 -24.99 -17.94 -3.97
C ASP A 155 -25.33 -16.92 -2.88
N VAL A 156 -25.97 -15.80 -3.26
CA VAL A 156 -26.51 -14.80 -2.33
C VAL A 156 -28.03 -14.95 -2.25
N ARG A 157 -28.58 -15.22 -1.06
CA ARG A 157 -30.00 -15.54 -0.85
C ARG A 157 -30.63 -14.84 0.36
N PRO A 158 -31.95 -14.57 0.33
CA PRO A 158 -32.68 -14.14 1.50
C PRO A 158 -32.82 -15.27 2.53
N VAL A 159 -32.91 -14.88 3.80
CA VAL A 159 -33.30 -15.74 4.92
C VAL A 159 -34.23 -14.97 5.86
N ASN A 160 -34.96 -15.70 6.69
CA ASN A 160 -35.71 -15.12 7.81
C ASN A 160 -35.33 -15.85 9.10
N SER A 161 -34.24 -15.38 9.71
CA SER A 161 -33.79 -15.78 11.06
C SER A 161 -34.55 -15.05 12.17
N GLY A 162 -35.35 -14.04 11.81
CA GLY A 162 -36.01 -13.15 12.78
C GLY A 162 -35.05 -12.14 13.41
N GLY A 163 -33.98 -11.76 12.72
CA GLY A 163 -32.95 -10.84 13.23
C GLY A 163 -31.96 -11.47 14.21
N GLN A 164 -31.80 -12.81 14.21
CA GLN A 164 -30.71 -13.46 14.97
C GLN A 164 -29.32 -13.12 14.40
N TYR A 165 -29.26 -12.80 13.11
CA TYR A 165 -28.13 -12.16 12.44
C TYR A 165 -28.66 -11.25 11.33
N LEU A 166 -27.86 -10.27 10.90
CA LEU A 166 -28.19 -9.40 9.77
C LEU A 166 -27.77 -10.05 8.45
N ALA A 167 -26.58 -10.63 8.40
CA ALA A 167 -26.14 -11.51 7.34
C ALA A 167 -25.22 -12.60 7.92
N ARG A 168 -24.86 -13.59 7.09
CA ARG A 168 -23.76 -14.52 7.36
C ARG A 168 -23.12 -14.99 6.05
N ALA A 169 -21.86 -15.37 6.11
CA ALA A 169 -21.06 -15.88 5.00
C ALA A 169 -20.56 -17.32 5.25
N PHE A 170 -19.43 -17.64 4.61
CA PHE A 170 -18.75 -18.93 4.50
C PHE A 170 -17.24 -18.69 4.31
N PHE A 171 -16.39 -19.70 4.51
CA PHE A 171 -14.94 -19.63 4.24
C PHE A 171 -14.55 -20.32 2.91
N PRO A 172 -13.44 -19.94 2.25
CA PRO A 172 -13.06 -20.46 0.93
C PRO A 172 -12.94 -21.99 0.81
N ASP A 173 -12.64 -22.70 1.90
CA ASP A 173 -12.52 -24.16 1.97
C ASP A 173 -13.85 -24.90 2.23
N ASP A 174 -14.94 -24.17 2.52
CA ASP A 174 -16.28 -24.76 2.67
C ASP A 174 -16.74 -25.47 1.38
N ALA A 175 -17.48 -26.57 1.57
CA ALA A 175 -18.09 -27.32 0.48
C ALA A 175 -19.08 -26.44 -0.30
N ARG A 176 -19.21 -26.63 -1.62
CA ARG A 176 -20.00 -25.73 -2.48
C ARG A 176 -21.44 -25.52 -1.98
N GLY A 177 -22.11 -26.55 -1.43
CA GLY A 177 -23.46 -26.41 -0.88
C GLY A 177 -23.56 -25.39 0.26
N ASP A 178 -22.49 -25.25 1.04
CA ASP A 178 -22.43 -24.40 2.22
C ASP A 178 -21.85 -22.99 1.91
N ARG A 179 -21.22 -22.83 0.74
CA ARG A 179 -20.78 -21.53 0.21
C ARG A 179 -21.96 -20.66 -0.22
N ASN A 180 -22.57 -19.98 0.75
CA ASN A 180 -23.67 -19.05 0.55
C ASN A 180 -23.56 -17.83 1.47
N VAL A 181 -23.88 -16.65 0.94
CA VAL A 181 -24.11 -15.44 1.73
C VAL A 181 -25.62 -15.33 1.95
N LEU A 182 -26.06 -15.47 3.20
CA LEU A 182 -27.47 -15.31 3.54
C LEU A 182 -27.70 -13.92 4.16
N ILE A 183 -28.69 -13.20 3.63
CA ILE A 183 -29.06 -11.86 4.10
C ILE A 183 -30.44 -11.95 4.76
N ASP A 184 -30.53 -11.58 6.03
CA ASP A 184 -31.79 -11.55 6.75
C ASP A 184 -32.67 -10.38 6.29
N ASN A 185 -33.99 -10.57 6.32
CA ASN A 185 -34.96 -9.51 6.02
C ASN A 185 -34.73 -8.22 6.84
N THR A 186 -34.23 -8.33 8.08
CA THR A 186 -33.94 -7.19 8.96
C THR A 186 -32.76 -6.33 8.48
N ALA A 187 -31.80 -6.87 7.71
CA ALA A 187 -30.67 -6.11 7.18
C ALA A 187 -31.06 -5.05 6.14
N PHE A 188 -32.25 -5.17 5.53
CA PHE A 188 -32.84 -4.15 4.66
C PHE A 188 -33.55 -3.03 5.44
N GLY A 189 -33.66 -3.15 6.76
CA GLY A 189 -34.20 -2.13 7.65
C GLY A 189 -33.19 -1.03 8.00
N ASN A 190 -33.60 -0.14 8.91
CA ASN A 190 -32.74 0.92 9.43
C ASN A 190 -31.85 0.39 10.55
N ASN A 191 -30.58 0.11 10.26
CA ASN A 191 -29.61 -0.53 11.17
C ASN A 191 -28.40 0.38 11.53
N PRO A 192 -28.60 1.65 11.94
CA PRO A 192 -27.50 2.59 12.14
C PRO A 192 -26.48 2.10 13.18
N PRO A 193 -25.16 2.27 12.94
CA PRO A 193 -24.55 3.06 11.87
C PRO A 193 -24.42 2.35 10.52
N TRP A 194 -24.88 1.10 10.41
CA TRP A 194 -24.62 0.23 9.26
C TRP A 194 -25.69 0.32 8.16
N THR A 195 -25.20 0.35 6.92
CA THR A 195 -25.97 0.09 5.71
C THR A 195 -25.85 -1.39 5.33
N LEU A 196 -26.74 -1.85 4.45
CA LEU A 196 -26.60 -3.16 3.81
C LEU A 196 -25.24 -3.33 3.10
N THR A 197 -24.63 -2.24 2.61
CA THR A 197 -23.30 -2.31 1.98
C THR A 197 -22.20 -2.53 3.01
N GLY A 198 -22.26 -1.90 4.19
CA GLY A 198 -21.32 -2.14 5.28
C GLY A 198 -21.39 -3.57 5.79
N ILE A 199 -22.61 -4.06 6.06
CA ILE A 199 -22.86 -5.45 6.48
C ILE A 199 -22.26 -6.42 5.46
N LEU A 200 -22.55 -6.26 4.17
CA LEU A 200 -22.00 -7.14 3.13
C LEU A 200 -20.49 -6.98 2.91
N ARG A 201 -19.89 -5.83 3.28
CA ARG A 201 -18.43 -5.65 3.24
C ARG A 201 -17.74 -6.52 4.30
N HIS A 202 -18.32 -6.63 5.49
CA HIS A 202 -17.91 -7.59 6.51
C HIS A 202 -18.05 -9.04 6.02
N GLU A 203 -19.24 -9.43 5.56
CA GLU A 203 -19.49 -10.80 5.07
C GLU A 203 -18.54 -11.23 3.95
N LEU A 204 -18.26 -10.34 2.99
CA LEU A 204 -17.33 -10.65 1.91
C LEU A 204 -15.88 -10.85 2.41
N GLY A 205 -15.50 -10.31 3.56
CA GLY A 205 -14.22 -10.59 4.20
C GLY A 205 -14.08 -12.07 4.61
N HIS A 206 -15.15 -12.68 5.13
CA HIS A 206 -15.19 -14.14 5.38
C HIS A 206 -15.09 -14.95 4.09
N THR A 207 -15.77 -14.52 3.02
CA THR A 207 -15.65 -15.19 1.69
C THR A 207 -14.23 -15.10 1.10
N LEU A 208 -13.36 -14.28 1.69
CA LEU A 208 -11.94 -14.15 1.37
C LEU A 208 -11.03 -14.82 2.42
N GLY A 209 -11.58 -15.44 3.47
CA GLY A 209 -10.82 -16.18 4.49
C GLY A 209 -10.50 -15.39 5.77
N PHE A 210 -10.87 -14.10 5.86
CA PHE A 210 -10.64 -13.33 7.08
C PHE A 210 -11.61 -13.73 8.18
N ARG A 211 -11.13 -13.82 9.42
CA ARG A 211 -11.95 -14.15 10.60
C ARG A 211 -12.24 -12.91 11.43
N HIS A 212 -13.19 -13.03 12.35
CA HIS A 212 -13.52 -11.94 13.25
C HIS A 212 -12.33 -11.58 14.15
N GLU A 213 -12.01 -10.29 14.21
CA GLU A 213 -10.89 -9.80 15.00
C GLU A 213 -11.08 -10.01 16.52
N HIS A 214 -12.33 -10.13 17.00
CA HIS A 214 -12.59 -10.38 18.41
C HIS A 214 -12.15 -11.77 18.90
N THR A 215 -11.94 -12.74 18.01
CA THR A 215 -11.49 -14.11 18.38
C THR A 215 -10.08 -14.15 18.98
N ARG A 216 -9.38 -13.03 18.92
CA ARG A 216 -8.09 -12.77 19.53
C ARG A 216 -8.20 -12.62 21.04
N PRO A 217 -7.28 -13.22 21.83
CA PRO A 217 -7.14 -12.91 23.26
C PRO A 217 -7.06 -11.40 23.56
N GLU A 218 -6.50 -10.61 22.64
CA GLU A 218 -6.35 -9.15 22.73
C GLU A 218 -7.68 -8.37 22.73
N SER A 219 -8.80 -8.95 22.31
CA SER A 219 -10.12 -8.27 22.32
C SER A 219 -10.66 -8.06 23.73
N GLY A 220 -10.29 -8.95 24.66
CA GLY A 220 -10.80 -9.02 26.04
C GLY A 220 -12.24 -9.52 26.17
N THR A 221 -12.99 -9.67 25.07
CA THR A 221 -14.41 -10.06 25.06
C THR A 221 -14.79 -10.78 23.76
N CYS A 222 -15.66 -11.80 23.86
CA CYS A 222 -16.09 -12.69 22.76
C CYS A 222 -14.97 -13.55 22.15
N PHE A 223 -14.78 -14.77 22.67
CA PHE A 223 -13.90 -15.78 22.06
C PHE A 223 -14.72 -16.78 21.23
N GLU A 224 -14.21 -17.18 20.06
CA GLU A 224 -14.80 -18.26 19.23
C GLU A 224 -13.90 -19.50 19.25
N ASP A 225 -12.76 -19.46 18.55
CA ASP A 225 -11.73 -20.52 18.56
C ASP A 225 -10.34 -19.99 18.14
N SER A 226 -9.33 -20.87 18.12
CA SER A 226 -7.92 -20.55 17.81
C SER A 226 -7.40 -21.07 16.45
N ASN A 227 -8.27 -21.45 15.51
CA ASN A 227 -7.91 -22.00 14.19
C ASN A 227 -7.68 -20.88 13.17
N TRP A 228 -6.65 -20.09 13.41
CA TRP A 228 -6.30 -18.94 12.59
C TRP A 228 -4.80 -18.61 12.61
N ARG A 229 -4.37 -17.79 11.66
CA ARG A 229 -3.01 -17.25 11.56
C ARG A 229 -3.06 -15.73 11.43
N ALA A 230 -2.10 -15.03 12.03
CA ALA A 230 -2.03 -13.58 11.91
C ALA A 230 -1.58 -13.09 10.51
N LEU A 231 -2.12 -11.94 10.07
CA LEU A 231 -1.82 -11.24 8.81
C LEU A 231 -1.25 -9.83 8.98
N THR A 232 -1.90 -8.94 9.74
CA THR A 232 -1.43 -7.54 10.00
C THR A 232 -1.53 -7.19 11.49
N THR A 233 -1.91 -5.95 11.83
CA THR A 233 -2.04 -5.44 13.22
C THR A 233 -3.50 -5.38 13.69
N TYR A 234 -3.76 -5.54 14.99
CA TYR A 234 -5.10 -5.63 15.58
C TYR A 234 -5.78 -4.31 15.40
N ASP A 235 -7.02 -4.41 14.97
CA ASP A 235 -7.80 -3.27 14.63
C ASP A 235 -9.19 -3.45 15.21
N SER A 236 -9.42 -2.85 16.37
CA SER A 236 -10.77 -2.72 16.91
C SER A 236 -11.67 -1.92 15.95
N ALA A 237 -11.10 -1.14 15.03
CA ALA A 237 -11.84 -0.48 13.96
C ALA A 237 -11.92 -1.32 12.66
N SER A 238 -11.42 -2.57 12.62
CA SER A 238 -11.49 -3.46 11.44
C SER A 238 -12.92 -3.61 10.93
N VAL A 239 -13.09 -3.72 9.62
CA VAL A 239 -14.33 -4.21 9.00
C VAL A 239 -14.77 -5.55 9.59
N MET A 240 -13.84 -6.40 10.02
CA MET A 240 -14.09 -7.72 10.63
C MET A 240 -14.32 -7.68 12.15
N HIS A 241 -14.48 -6.49 12.75
CA HIS A 241 -14.71 -6.35 14.19
C HIS A 241 -16.16 -6.03 14.54
N TYR A 242 -16.68 -6.69 15.58
CA TYR A 242 -17.98 -6.36 16.17
C TYR A 242 -17.88 -5.32 17.30
N PRO A 243 -18.68 -4.22 17.29
CA PRO A 243 -18.71 -3.26 18.38
C PRO A 243 -19.14 -3.87 19.73
N GLN A 244 -20.08 -4.82 19.72
CA GLN A 244 -20.50 -5.54 20.93
C GLN A 244 -19.40 -6.40 21.57
N CYS A 245 -18.27 -6.58 20.88
CA CYS A 245 -17.10 -7.32 21.33
C CYS A 245 -15.86 -6.43 21.48
N ASN A 246 -16.03 -5.13 21.78
CA ASN A 246 -14.99 -4.10 21.92
C ASN A 246 -14.43 -3.53 20.60
N GLY A 247 -15.22 -3.59 19.53
CA GLY A 247 -14.93 -2.88 18.28
C GLY A 247 -15.11 -1.36 18.43
N SER A 248 -14.13 -0.59 17.99
CA SER A 248 -14.11 0.88 18.02
C SER A 248 -14.66 1.54 16.74
N GLN A 249 -15.01 0.76 15.71
CA GLN A 249 -15.57 1.34 14.49
C GLN A 249 -16.99 1.88 14.71
N SER A 250 -17.16 3.19 14.58
CA SER A 250 -18.45 3.89 14.66
C SER A 250 -19.10 4.18 13.30
N GLY A 251 -18.48 3.71 12.21
CA GLY A 251 -18.92 3.93 10.83
C GLY A 251 -19.64 2.75 10.17
N ASP A 252 -19.83 2.85 8.85
CA ASP A 252 -20.51 1.84 8.02
C ASP A 252 -19.59 0.67 7.65
N LEU A 253 -18.96 0.01 8.63
CA LEU A 253 -18.07 -1.17 8.47
C LEU A 253 -17.05 -0.98 7.32
N ILE A 254 -16.35 0.16 7.34
CA ILE A 254 -15.37 0.56 6.34
C ILE A 254 -14.11 -0.31 6.47
N ILE A 255 -13.53 -0.73 5.34
CA ILE A 255 -12.22 -1.39 5.28
C ILE A 255 -11.15 -0.39 5.74
N THR A 256 -10.40 -0.74 6.79
CA THR A 256 -9.29 0.09 7.29
C THR A 256 -8.00 -0.12 6.48
N ALA A 257 -6.98 0.69 6.76
CA ALA A 257 -5.65 0.48 6.19
C ALA A 257 -5.03 -0.88 6.59
N LYS A 258 -5.39 -1.43 7.76
CA LYS A 258 -4.90 -2.72 8.26
C LYS A 258 -5.61 -3.90 7.61
N ASP A 259 -6.93 -3.77 7.39
CA ASP A 259 -7.72 -4.71 6.58
C ASP A 259 -7.18 -4.78 5.15
N ALA A 260 -6.98 -3.61 4.53
CA ALA A 260 -6.41 -3.47 3.19
C ALA A 260 -5.02 -4.12 3.09
N GLN A 261 -4.12 -3.83 4.04
CA GLN A 261 -2.80 -4.46 4.12
C GLN A 261 -2.91 -5.99 4.25
N GLY A 262 -3.85 -6.51 5.04
CA GLY A 262 -4.00 -7.94 5.29
C GLY A 262 -4.51 -8.69 4.07
N ALA A 263 -5.50 -8.13 3.40
CA ALA A 263 -6.00 -8.68 2.16
C ALA A 263 -4.95 -8.60 1.03
N ALA A 264 -4.16 -7.53 0.99
CA ALA A 264 -3.04 -7.41 0.06
C ALA A 264 -1.88 -8.39 0.36
N LEU A 265 -1.65 -8.77 1.62
CA LEU A 265 -0.69 -9.82 1.97
C LEU A 265 -1.20 -11.22 1.63
N LEU A 266 -2.51 -11.47 1.77
CA LEU A 266 -3.09 -12.80 1.53
C LEU A 266 -3.25 -13.11 0.03
N TYR A 267 -3.64 -12.10 -0.76
CA TYR A 267 -3.98 -12.23 -2.18
C TYR A 267 -3.06 -11.47 -3.14
N GLY A 268 -2.43 -10.37 -2.70
CA GLY A 268 -1.69 -9.41 -3.54
C GLY A 268 -2.35 -8.03 -3.57
N GLN A 269 -1.68 -7.01 -4.09
CA GLN A 269 -2.21 -5.65 -4.25
C GLN A 269 -3.29 -5.56 -5.36
N PRO A 270 -4.22 -4.59 -5.30
CA PRO A 270 -5.23 -4.34 -6.33
C PRO A 270 -4.67 -4.27 -7.75
N GLY A 271 -5.40 -4.83 -8.71
CA GLY A 271 -5.13 -4.66 -10.14
C GLY A 271 -4.12 -5.65 -10.76
N GLY A 272 -3.67 -6.68 -10.04
CA GLY A 272 -2.82 -7.76 -10.56
C GLY A 272 -3.54 -8.74 -11.48
N GLY A 273 -4.14 -8.25 -12.57
CA GLY A 273 -3.99 -8.97 -13.84
C GLY A 273 -2.55 -8.78 -14.34
N PRO A 274 -1.97 -9.69 -15.15
CA PRO A 274 -0.60 -9.54 -15.61
C PRO A 274 -0.46 -8.33 -16.53
N GLY A 275 0.06 -7.23 -15.98
CA GLY A 275 0.41 -5.99 -16.68
C GLY A 275 1.62 -5.37 -16.01
N PRO A 276 2.68 -5.01 -16.74
CA PRO A 276 3.94 -4.64 -16.12
C PRO A 276 3.84 -3.25 -15.48
N GLY A 277 4.15 -3.17 -14.18
CA GLY A 277 4.93 -2.03 -13.73
C GLY A 277 6.21 -2.05 -14.56
N THR A 278 6.38 -1.09 -15.48
CA THR A 278 7.34 -1.15 -16.60
C THR A 278 8.82 -1.12 -16.20
N GLY A 279 9.11 -1.26 -14.92
CA GLY A 279 10.44 -1.23 -14.35
C GLY A 279 11.18 -2.55 -14.37
N THR A 280 12.50 -2.45 -14.32
CA THR A 280 13.41 -3.60 -14.26
C THR A 280 13.69 -3.94 -12.79
N PRO A 281 13.43 -5.17 -12.33
CA PRO A 281 13.94 -5.65 -11.04
C PRO A 281 15.45 -5.45 -10.97
N THR A 282 15.90 -4.67 -10.00
CA THR A 282 17.27 -4.21 -9.84
C THR A 282 17.75 -4.58 -8.45
N THR A 283 18.94 -5.19 -8.38
CA THR A 283 19.65 -5.44 -7.13
C THR A 283 20.92 -4.60 -7.12
N GLU A 284 21.06 -3.72 -6.13
CA GLU A 284 22.29 -2.99 -5.88
C GLU A 284 22.94 -3.46 -4.57
N THR A 285 24.24 -3.76 -4.62
CA THR A 285 25.05 -4.02 -3.42
C THR A 285 25.86 -2.78 -3.07
N LYS A 286 25.82 -2.36 -1.79
CA LYS A 286 26.66 -1.27 -1.25
C LYS A 286 27.44 -1.79 -0.05
N THR A 287 28.75 -1.55 -0.01
CA THR A 287 29.60 -1.90 1.14
C THR A 287 30.17 -0.66 1.77
N GLY A 288 30.42 -0.69 3.08
CA GLY A 288 30.98 0.45 3.79
C GLY A 288 31.27 0.18 5.26
N SER A 289 31.66 1.23 5.96
CA SER A 289 31.81 1.25 7.41
C SER A 289 31.27 2.56 7.97
N VAL A 290 30.81 2.52 9.21
CA VAL A 290 30.25 3.67 9.91
C VAL A 290 30.85 3.74 11.31
N ALA A 291 31.26 4.93 11.74
CA ALA A 291 31.72 5.16 13.11
C ALA A 291 30.52 5.30 14.06
N ALA A 292 30.73 5.12 15.36
CA ALA A 292 29.69 5.33 16.37
C ALA A 292 29.11 6.76 16.25
N SER A 293 27.79 6.88 16.28
CA SER A 293 26.98 8.08 16.03
C SER A 293 27.10 8.73 14.64
N ALA A 294 27.89 8.20 13.71
CA ALA A 294 27.96 8.69 12.33
C ALA A 294 26.86 8.07 11.44
N ASN A 295 26.58 8.71 10.30
CA ASN A 295 25.60 8.25 9.31
C ASN A 295 26.27 8.05 7.94
N SER A 296 25.82 7.04 7.19
CA SER A 296 26.13 6.80 5.78
C SER A 296 24.82 6.76 4.98
N ASN A 297 24.65 7.65 4.01
CA ASN A 297 23.41 7.82 3.26
C ASN A 297 23.53 7.27 1.83
N PHE A 298 22.46 6.68 1.33
CA PHE A 298 22.35 6.09 0.00
C PHE A 298 21.02 6.46 -0.67
N GLY A 299 21.05 6.68 -1.98
CA GLY A 299 19.93 7.15 -2.79
C GLY A 299 20.11 8.59 -3.29
N PRO A 300 19.08 9.20 -3.92
CA PRO A 300 17.77 8.61 -4.18
C PRO A 300 17.85 7.40 -5.13
N PHE A 301 17.11 6.35 -4.80
CA PHE A 301 16.82 5.24 -5.69
C PHE A 301 15.50 5.55 -6.39
N SER A 302 15.49 5.69 -7.71
CA SER A 302 14.25 5.81 -8.48
C SER A 302 13.46 4.51 -8.37
N VAL A 303 12.22 4.56 -7.89
CA VAL A 303 11.38 3.39 -7.59
C VAL A 303 10.02 3.48 -8.27
N VAL A 304 9.42 2.33 -8.58
CA VAL A 304 8.05 2.24 -9.11
C VAL A 304 7.05 2.09 -7.96
N ALA A 305 6.09 3.01 -7.85
CA ALA A 305 4.99 2.91 -6.90
C ALA A 305 4.26 1.55 -7.01
N GLY A 306 3.90 0.96 -5.88
CA GLY A 306 3.25 -0.36 -5.80
C GLY A 306 4.21 -1.56 -5.93
N THR A 307 5.51 -1.35 -6.18
CA THR A 307 6.50 -2.45 -6.22
C THR A 307 7.21 -2.62 -4.87
N SER A 308 7.88 -3.76 -4.68
CA SER A 308 8.67 -4.02 -3.47
C SER A 308 9.97 -3.23 -3.47
N PHE A 309 10.32 -2.71 -2.28
CA PHE A 309 11.62 -2.15 -1.95
C PHE A 309 12.15 -2.89 -0.71
N SER A 310 13.14 -3.75 -0.93
CA SER A 310 13.75 -4.60 0.10
C SER A 310 15.21 -4.20 0.30
N VAL A 311 15.62 -4.06 1.55
CA VAL A 311 17.01 -3.83 1.94
C VAL A 311 17.39 -4.84 2.99
N ALA A 312 18.43 -5.63 2.74
CA ALA A 312 19.07 -6.48 3.73
C ALA A 312 20.48 -5.97 4.00
N MET A 313 20.82 -5.79 5.28
CA MET A 313 22.15 -5.44 5.77
C MET A 313 22.79 -6.66 6.43
N THR A 314 24.10 -6.83 6.23
CA THR A 314 24.96 -7.81 6.92
C THR A 314 26.29 -7.16 7.25
N GLY A 315 27.04 -7.63 8.24
CA GLY A 315 28.37 -7.05 8.55
C GLY A 315 28.89 -7.34 9.95
N THR A 316 29.57 -6.35 10.54
CA THR A 316 30.15 -6.43 11.90
C THR A 316 29.87 -5.17 12.72
N GLY A 317 29.93 -5.27 14.05
CA GLY A 317 29.53 -4.19 14.95
C GLY A 317 28.01 -4.01 15.01
N ASP A 318 27.57 -2.84 15.42
CA ASP A 318 26.14 -2.49 15.59
C ASP A 318 25.76 -1.24 14.77
N PRO A 319 25.72 -1.32 13.42
CA PRO A 319 25.09 -0.34 12.56
C PRO A 319 23.57 -0.58 12.44
N ASP A 320 22.80 0.51 12.50
CA ASP A 320 21.33 0.58 12.32
C ASP A 320 20.95 0.95 10.88
N LEU A 321 19.97 0.26 10.31
CA LEU A 321 19.35 0.50 9.02
C LEU A 321 18.09 1.35 9.16
N TYR A 322 17.97 2.37 8.31
CA TYR A 322 16.81 3.22 8.15
C TYR A 322 16.43 3.30 6.67
N VAL A 323 15.16 3.12 6.34
CA VAL A 323 14.62 3.29 4.98
C VAL A 323 13.49 4.31 5.02
N ARG A 324 13.42 5.18 4.00
CA ARG A 324 12.35 6.17 3.84
C ARG A 324 12.08 6.49 2.38
N PHE A 325 10.82 6.73 2.04
CA PHE A 325 10.36 7.15 0.71
C PHE A 325 10.19 8.67 0.61
N GLY A 326 10.43 9.22 -0.58
CA GLY A 326 10.23 10.65 -0.92
C GLY A 326 11.18 11.65 -0.23
N SER A 327 11.98 11.24 0.76
CA SER A 327 13.03 12.06 1.37
C SER A 327 14.01 11.22 2.17
N ALA A 328 15.20 11.76 2.45
CA ALA A 328 16.21 11.08 3.27
C ALA A 328 15.68 10.73 4.68
N PRO A 329 16.06 9.57 5.25
CA PRO A 329 15.72 9.23 6.63
C PRO A 329 16.45 10.15 7.61
N THR A 330 15.87 10.30 8.80
CA THR A 330 16.56 10.85 9.97
C THR A 330 16.35 9.92 11.15
N THR A 331 17.00 10.20 12.28
CA THR A 331 16.78 9.45 13.53
C THR A 331 15.35 9.58 14.08
N ALA A 332 14.56 10.54 13.59
CA ALA A 332 13.18 10.80 14.00
C ALA A 332 12.13 10.57 12.90
N ALA A 333 12.54 10.39 11.64
CA ALA A 333 11.63 10.21 10.50
C ALA A 333 12.14 9.11 9.55
N TYR A 334 11.41 8.01 9.49
CA TYR A 334 11.73 6.80 8.73
C TYR A 334 10.45 5.97 8.51
N ASP A 335 10.42 5.17 7.44
CA ASP A 335 9.31 4.25 7.14
C ASP A 335 9.64 2.81 7.58
N CYS A 336 10.92 2.47 7.67
CA CYS A 336 11.38 1.25 8.33
C CYS A 336 12.71 1.48 9.06
N ARG A 337 12.82 0.86 10.25
CA ARG A 337 14.03 0.78 11.06
C ARG A 337 13.95 -0.49 11.93
N PRO A 338 14.67 -1.59 11.62
CA PRO A 338 14.50 -2.86 12.32
C PRO A 338 15.05 -2.84 13.75
N TYR A 339 16.13 -2.09 13.97
CA TYR A 339 16.81 -1.86 15.24
C TYR A 339 17.21 -3.14 16.00
N LEU A 340 17.66 -4.14 15.25
CA LEU A 340 18.16 -5.40 15.80
C LEU A 340 19.58 -5.20 16.35
N GLY A 341 19.97 -6.03 17.32
CA GLY A 341 21.35 -6.00 17.83
C GLY A 341 22.32 -6.64 16.84
N GLY A 342 23.25 -5.84 16.32
CA GLY A 342 24.29 -6.23 15.38
C GLY A 342 23.94 -5.93 13.92
N ALA A 343 24.96 -5.90 13.07
CA ALA A 343 24.90 -5.48 11.65
C ALA A 343 24.02 -6.31 10.69
N SER A 344 23.12 -7.17 11.18
CA SER A 344 22.24 -8.04 10.37
C SER A 344 20.79 -7.61 10.50
N GLU A 345 20.31 -6.80 9.56
CA GLU A 345 18.98 -6.18 9.60
C GLU A 345 18.29 -6.25 8.26
N SER A 346 16.95 -6.22 8.23
CA SER A 346 16.22 -6.13 6.96
C SER A 346 14.95 -5.29 7.03
N CYS A 347 14.73 -4.49 5.99
CA CYS A 347 13.52 -3.74 5.73
C CYS A 347 12.88 -4.25 4.44
N ASN A 348 11.62 -4.72 4.51
CA ASN A 348 10.84 -5.11 3.35
C ASN A 348 9.60 -4.22 3.29
N LEU A 349 9.58 -3.29 2.34
CA LEU A 349 8.53 -2.29 2.18
C LEU A 349 7.90 -2.38 0.77
N THR A 350 6.73 -1.78 0.61
CA THR A 350 6.12 -1.51 -0.71
C THR A 350 6.16 -0.01 -0.94
N VAL A 351 6.55 0.41 -2.15
CA VAL A 351 6.67 1.83 -2.52
C VAL A 351 5.27 2.48 -2.52
N PRO A 352 5.01 3.54 -1.73
CA PRO A 352 3.69 4.16 -1.66
C PRO A 352 3.23 4.78 -2.99
N ALA A 353 1.92 4.89 -3.17
CA ALA A 353 1.33 5.54 -4.33
C ALA A 353 1.81 6.99 -4.48
N GLY A 354 2.15 7.39 -5.70
CA GLY A 354 2.66 8.73 -6.01
C GLY A 354 4.13 8.99 -5.62
N VAL A 355 4.83 8.04 -4.99
CA VAL A 355 6.25 8.20 -4.64
C VAL A 355 7.16 7.55 -5.67
N THR A 356 8.16 8.31 -6.12
CA THR A 356 9.12 7.93 -7.16
C THR A 356 10.55 7.71 -6.65
N GLU A 357 10.82 7.99 -5.37
CA GLU A 357 12.15 7.95 -4.77
C GLU A 357 12.16 7.20 -3.42
N ALA A 358 13.20 6.39 -3.21
CA ALA A 358 13.52 5.76 -1.94
C ALA A 358 14.93 6.14 -1.48
N TYR A 359 15.15 6.17 -0.18
CA TYR A 359 16.39 6.54 0.46
C TYR A 359 16.71 5.56 1.59
N VAL A 360 18.01 5.28 1.76
CA VAL A 360 18.51 4.35 2.78
C VAL A 360 19.61 5.05 3.57
N MET A 361 19.57 4.96 4.89
CA MET A 361 20.62 5.45 5.79
C MET A 361 21.09 4.30 6.67
N VAL A 362 22.40 4.18 6.84
CA VAL A 362 23.03 3.32 7.85
C VAL A 362 23.66 4.21 8.91
N ARG A 363 23.39 3.98 10.19
CA ARG A 363 23.90 4.77 11.31
C ARG A 363 24.63 3.90 12.30
N GLY A 364 25.84 4.24 12.71
CA GLY A 364 26.56 3.46 13.72
C GLY A 364 25.95 3.67 15.11
N TYR A 365 25.25 2.69 15.68
CA TYR A 365 25.00 2.69 17.12
C TYR A 365 26.33 2.42 17.85
N THR A 366 27.08 1.42 17.36
CA THR A 366 28.53 1.32 17.56
C THR A 366 29.27 1.41 16.23
N ALA A 367 30.60 1.46 16.24
CA ALA A 367 31.38 1.41 15.01
C ALA A 367 31.26 0.02 14.36
N GLY A 368 31.00 -0.02 13.05
CA GLY A 368 30.71 -1.26 12.34
C GLY A 368 31.01 -1.21 10.86
N THR A 369 31.03 -2.39 10.24
CA THR A 369 31.07 -2.56 8.78
C THR A 369 29.73 -3.11 8.30
N PHE A 370 29.35 -2.78 7.07
CA PHE A 370 28.08 -3.23 6.50
C PHE A 370 28.19 -3.55 5.01
N THR A 371 27.35 -4.47 4.58
CA THR A 371 27.03 -4.82 3.19
C THR A 371 25.51 -4.79 3.06
N LEU A 372 25.00 -3.80 2.33
CA LEU A 372 23.60 -3.67 1.94
C LEU A 372 23.37 -4.44 0.63
N THR A 373 22.28 -5.19 0.57
CA THR A 373 21.67 -5.72 -0.65
C THR A 373 20.30 -5.05 -0.80
N ILE A 374 20.15 -4.20 -1.80
CA ILE A 374 18.98 -3.35 -2.05
C ILE A 374 18.28 -3.89 -3.29
N ASN A 375 17.14 -4.56 -3.11
CA ASN A 375 16.32 -5.11 -4.19
C ASN A 375 15.09 -4.23 -4.40
N TYR A 376 14.91 -3.70 -5.60
CA TYR A 376 13.79 -2.83 -5.93
C TYR A 376 13.45 -2.86 -7.41
N THR A 377 12.23 -2.44 -7.78
CA THR A 377 11.90 -2.21 -9.19
C THR A 377 12.24 -0.76 -9.55
N LYS A 378 13.30 -0.59 -10.34
CA LYS A 378 13.67 0.70 -10.92
C LYS A 378 12.70 1.03 -12.06
N PRO A 379 12.12 2.26 -12.15
CA PRO A 379 11.29 2.67 -13.27
C PRO A 379 11.95 2.37 -14.61
N GLY A 380 11.15 1.88 -15.55
CA GLY A 380 11.64 1.53 -16.86
C GLY A 380 12.17 2.77 -17.56
N THR A 381 13.48 2.81 -17.83
CA THR A 381 13.91 3.26 -19.15
C THR A 381 13.36 2.22 -20.11
N SER A 382 12.25 2.55 -20.78
CA SER A 382 11.34 1.59 -21.40
C SER A 382 11.98 0.75 -22.51
N GLY A 383 12.62 -0.35 -22.13
CA GLY A 383 13.34 -1.26 -23.02
C GLY A 383 12.47 -2.32 -23.71
N GLY A 384 11.14 -2.24 -23.54
CA GLY A 384 10.17 -3.08 -24.24
C GLY A 384 9.96 -2.59 -25.67
N GLY A 385 10.98 -2.72 -26.52
CA GLY A 385 10.91 -2.37 -27.93
C GLY A 385 12.27 -2.41 -28.62
N THR A 386 12.26 -2.50 -29.95
CA THR A 386 13.48 -2.60 -30.77
C THR A 386 13.99 -1.21 -31.16
N PRO A 387 15.23 -0.83 -30.79
CA PRO A 387 15.87 0.37 -31.33
C PRO A 387 15.91 0.31 -32.85
N THR A 388 15.30 1.28 -33.50
CA THR A 388 15.06 1.30 -34.94
C THR A 388 15.53 2.64 -35.50
N THR A 389 16.33 2.58 -36.57
CA THR A 389 16.66 3.74 -37.39
C THR A 389 15.87 3.64 -38.69
N ASP A 390 15.10 4.67 -39.01
CA ASP A 390 14.45 4.84 -40.31
C ASP A 390 15.08 6.02 -41.05
N THR A 391 15.24 5.90 -42.36
CA THR A 391 15.75 6.97 -43.23
C THR A 391 14.70 7.35 -44.26
N LYS A 392 14.45 8.65 -44.40
CA LYS A 392 13.41 9.21 -45.27
C LYS A 392 13.94 10.41 -46.02
N SER A 393 13.98 10.32 -47.34
CA SER A 393 14.37 11.42 -48.23
C SER A 393 13.17 11.96 -48.98
N GLY A 394 13.21 13.24 -49.36
CA GLY A 394 12.14 13.87 -50.11
C GLY A 394 12.43 15.31 -50.50
N SER A 395 11.42 15.97 -51.05
CA SER A 395 11.41 17.39 -51.36
C SER A 395 10.12 18.03 -50.89
N VAL A 396 10.18 19.34 -50.61
CA VAL A 396 9.04 20.13 -50.18
C VAL A 396 9.05 21.47 -50.92
N ALA A 397 7.91 21.88 -51.44
CA ALA A 397 7.77 23.18 -52.11
C ALA A 397 7.58 24.30 -51.09
N VAL A 398 7.90 25.53 -51.50
CA VAL A 398 7.71 26.74 -50.68
C VAL A 398 6.28 26.82 -50.11
N ASN A 399 6.17 27.10 -48.81
CA ASN A 399 4.94 27.15 -48.01
C ASN A 399 4.10 25.85 -47.96
N THR A 400 4.60 24.72 -48.46
CA THR A 400 3.92 23.42 -48.37
C THR A 400 4.50 22.53 -47.26
N ASN A 401 3.75 21.49 -46.87
CA ASN A 401 4.13 20.54 -45.83
C ASN A 401 4.25 19.13 -46.45
N ALA A 402 5.32 18.42 -46.11
CA ALA A 402 5.46 16.99 -46.30
C ALA A 402 5.26 16.29 -44.94
N THR A 403 4.17 15.53 -44.81
CA THR A 403 3.85 14.79 -43.57
C THR A 403 4.22 13.32 -43.74
N LEU A 404 4.98 12.78 -42.78
CA LEU A 404 5.36 11.38 -42.78
C LEU A 404 4.29 10.51 -42.08
N PRO A 405 4.23 9.19 -42.36
CA PRO A 405 3.42 8.26 -41.58
C PRO A 405 3.71 8.34 -40.09
N ALA A 406 2.74 7.97 -39.26
CA ALA A 406 2.92 7.89 -37.81
C ALA A 406 3.91 6.77 -37.45
N TYR A 407 4.81 7.07 -36.50
CA TYR A 407 5.74 6.11 -35.93
C TYR A 407 5.14 5.56 -34.63
N SER A 408 4.98 4.23 -34.55
CA SER A 408 4.69 3.57 -33.27
C SER A 408 5.93 3.65 -32.39
N VAL A 409 5.80 4.25 -31.21
CA VAL A 409 6.92 4.54 -30.30
C VAL A 409 6.64 4.05 -28.88
N VAL A 410 7.70 3.72 -28.15
CA VAL A 410 7.63 3.33 -26.74
C VAL A 410 7.77 4.57 -25.84
N ALA A 411 6.74 4.86 -25.05
CA ALA A 411 6.77 5.89 -24.00
C ALA A 411 8.01 5.77 -23.10
N GLY A 412 8.68 6.86 -22.78
CA GLY A 412 9.91 6.90 -21.98
C GLY A 412 11.22 6.60 -22.72
N THR A 413 11.17 6.35 -24.04
CA THR A 413 12.38 6.20 -24.87
C THR A 413 12.76 7.47 -25.60
N THR A 414 13.97 7.53 -26.16
CA THR A 414 14.41 8.64 -27.00
C THR A 414 13.80 8.53 -28.40
N PHE A 415 13.21 9.64 -28.86
CA PHE A 415 12.84 9.87 -30.25
C PHE A 415 13.70 11.01 -30.79
N SER A 416 14.62 10.68 -31.69
CA SER A 416 15.56 11.63 -32.29
C SER A 416 15.38 11.69 -33.79
N VAL A 417 15.31 12.91 -34.33
CA VAL A 417 15.25 13.18 -35.76
C VAL A 417 16.36 14.14 -36.12
N ALA A 418 17.22 13.76 -37.04
CA ALA A 418 18.22 14.64 -37.65
C ALA A 418 17.86 14.84 -39.14
N MET A 419 17.82 16.10 -39.58
CA MET A 419 17.58 16.51 -40.96
C MET A 419 18.86 17.07 -41.56
N THR A 420 19.10 16.75 -42.83
CA THR A 420 20.12 17.37 -43.70
C THR A 420 19.51 17.59 -45.08
N GLY A 421 20.06 18.48 -45.92
CA GLY A 421 19.50 18.68 -47.26
C GLY A 421 19.95 19.96 -47.96
N SER A 422 19.05 20.56 -48.73
CA SER A 422 19.26 21.82 -49.45
C SER A 422 18.07 22.76 -49.33
N GLY A 423 18.32 24.06 -49.42
CA GLY A 423 17.31 25.09 -49.17
C GLY A 423 17.02 25.25 -47.68
N ASP A 424 15.81 25.69 -47.36
CA ASP A 424 15.35 26.03 -46.02
C ASP A 424 14.03 25.30 -45.67
N PRO A 425 14.11 23.99 -45.32
CA PRO A 425 13.02 23.22 -44.73
C PRO A 425 13.03 23.29 -43.19
N ASP A 426 11.87 23.51 -42.58
CA ASP A 426 11.61 23.43 -41.14
C ASP A 426 11.16 22.01 -40.73
N LEU A 427 11.75 21.46 -39.68
CA LEU A 427 11.37 20.22 -39.01
C LEU A 427 10.37 20.48 -37.88
N TYR A 428 9.31 19.69 -37.86
CA TYR A 428 8.31 19.65 -36.79
C TYR A 428 8.13 18.22 -36.29
N VAL A 429 8.26 18.01 -34.98
CA VAL A 429 7.97 16.73 -34.31
C VAL A 429 6.86 16.92 -33.29
N ARG A 430 5.93 15.98 -33.22
CA ARG A 430 4.85 15.96 -32.23
C ARG A 430 4.43 14.54 -31.84
N PHE A 431 4.06 14.35 -30.58
CA PHE A 431 3.58 13.11 -29.99
C PHE A 431 2.05 13.04 -29.96
N GLY A 432 1.51 11.83 -30.15
CA GLY A 432 0.07 11.50 -30.06
C GLY A 432 -0.85 12.13 -31.12
N SER A 433 -0.37 13.09 -31.92
CA SER A 433 -1.10 13.72 -33.02
C SER A 433 -0.16 14.36 -34.02
N ALA A 434 -0.62 14.56 -35.26
CA ALA A 434 0.16 15.25 -36.29
C ALA A 434 0.58 16.67 -35.85
N PRO A 435 1.78 17.15 -36.23
CA PRO A 435 2.20 18.52 -35.96
C PRO A 435 1.40 19.51 -36.82
N THR A 436 1.24 20.73 -36.31
CA THR A 436 0.83 21.89 -37.12
C THR A 436 1.87 22.99 -36.98
N THR A 437 1.71 24.07 -37.72
CA THR A 437 2.58 25.26 -37.61
C THR A 437 2.45 25.99 -36.26
N THR A 438 1.46 25.63 -35.44
CA THR A 438 1.16 26.21 -34.12
C THR A 438 1.14 25.20 -32.97
N ALA A 439 1.19 23.90 -33.25
CA ALA A 439 1.19 22.83 -32.25
C ALA A 439 2.25 21.78 -32.60
N TYR A 440 3.32 21.75 -31.81
CA TYR A 440 4.50 20.90 -31.97
C TYR A 440 5.21 20.74 -30.63
N ASP A 441 5.95 19.65 -30.45
CA ASP A 441 6.77 19.40 -29.26
C ASP A 441 8.25 19.75 -29.50
N CYS A 442 8.71 19.68 -30.76
CA CYS A 442 9.99 20.24 -31.18
C CYS A 442 9.88 20.87 -32.56
N ARG A 443 10.55 22.03 -32.69
CA ARG A 443 10.77 22.79 -33.92
C ARG A 443 12.05 23.61 -33.75
N PRO A 444 13.20 23.21 -34.32
CA PRO A 444 14.48 23.90 -34.08
C PRO A 444 14.55 25.30 -34.70
N TYR A 445 13.92 25.47 -35.87
CA TYR A 445 13.80 26.71 -36.63
C TYR A 445 15.15 27.41 -36.90
N GLN A 446 16.11 26.63 -37.37
CA GLN A 446 17.41 27.13 -37.83
C GLN A 446 17.37 27.40 -39.33
N THR A 447 18.14 28.40 -39.78
CA THR A 447 18.23 28.74 -41.20
C THR A 447 19.01 27.66 -41.95
N GLY A 448 18.36 27.01 -42.90
CA GLY A 448 18.93 25.98 -43.78
C GLY A 448 18.60 24.55 -43.32
N ALA A 449 18.72 23.60 -44.26
CA ALA A 449 18.25 22.22 -44.12
C ALA A 449 18.93 21.31 -43.07
N THR A 450 19.74 21.86 -42.15
CA THR A 450 20.39 21.08 -41.08
C THR A 450 19.73 21.38 -39.75
N GLU A 451 18.84 20.50 -39.32
CA GLU A 451 18.09 20.64 -38.06
C GLU A 451 18.05 19.33 -37.28
N SER A 452 17.85 19.40 -35.96
CA SER A 452 17.69 18.22 -35.14
C SER A 452 16.71 18.40 -33.98
N CYS A 453 15.89 17.37 -33.76
CA CYS A 453 15.06 17.20 -32.58
C CYS A 453 15.55 15.99 -31.79
N ASN A 454 15.67 16.11 -30.48
CA ASN A 454 15.99 15.00 -29.59
C ASN A 454 15.06 15.10 -28.37
N LEU A 455 14.05 14.23 -28.33
CA LEU A 455 12.97 14.26 -27.35
C LEU A 455 12.86 12.92 -26.63
N THR A 456 12.35 12.93 -25.40
CA THR A 456 11.87 11.72 -24.73
C THR A 456 10.37 11.57 -24.97
N VAL A 457 9.93 10.39 -25.40
CA VAL A 457 8.50 10.11 -25.62
C VAL A 457 7.74 10.23 -24.28
N PRO A 458 6.67 11.03 -24.16
CA PRO A 458 5.94 11.19 -22.90
C PRO A 458 5.28 9.89 -22.41
N ALA A 459 4.99 9.80 -21.11
CA ALA A 459 4.27 8.68 -20.52
C ALA A 459 2.87 8.51 -21.16
N GLY A 460 2.48 7.26 -21.43
CA GLY A 460 1.18 6.93 -22.05
C GLY A 460 1.07 7.19 -23.56
N VAL A 461 2.07 7.81 -24.19
CA VAL A 461 2.10 8.04 -25.64
C VAL A 461 2.59 6.80 -26.39
N THR A 462 1.87 6.43 -27.46
CA THR A 462 2.21 5.29 -28.34
C THR A 462 2.57 5.71 -29.78
N GLN A 463 2.45 6.99 -30.13
CA GLN A 463 2.67 7.50 -31.49
C GLN A 463 3.50 8.78 -31.51
N ALA A 464 4.39 8.89 -32.50
CA ALA A 464 5.12 10.10 -32.86
C ALA A 464 4.89 10.44 -34.34
N HIS A 465 4.89 11.73 -34.66
CA HIS A 465 4.64 12.24 -36.00
C HIS A 465 5.71 13.26 -36.38
N VAL A 466 6.14 13.19 -37.64
CA VAL A 466 7.15 14.09 -38.22
C VAL A 466 6.56 14.79 -39.42
N MET A 467 6.75 16.11 -39.50
CA MET A 467 6.38 16.94 -40.64
C MET A 467 7.58 17.81 -41.01
N VAL A 468 7.83 17.95 -42.32
CA VAL A 468 8.81 18.89 -42.86
C VAL A 468 8.06 19.96 -43.65
N ARG A 469 8.37 21.25 -43.46
CA ARG A 469 7.72 22.37 -44.14
C ARG A 469 8.74 23.19 -44.91
N GLY A 470 8.48 23.49 -46.17
CA GLY A 470 9.39 24.34 -46.95
C GLY A 470 9.21 25.81 -46.63
N TYR A 471 10.15 26.44 -45.91
CA TYR A 471 10.24 27.92 -45.88
C TYR A 471 10.71 28.44 -47.24
N THR A 472 11.63 27.72 -47.87
CA THR A 472 11.90 27.78 -49.31
C THR A 472 11.64 26.41 -49.98
N ALA A 473 11.73 26.33 -51.31
CA ALA A 473 11.73 25.04 -51.99
C ALA A 473 13.01 24.27 -51.64
N ALA A 474 12.85 23.08 -51.08
CA ALA A 474 13.92 22.38 -50.38
C ALA A 474 13.93 20.87 -50.67
N THR A 475 15.09 20.25 -50.45
CA THR A 475 15.23 18.78 -50.35
C THR A 475 15.70 18.41 -48.95
N TYR A 476 15.28 17.25 -48.46
CA TYR A 476 15.62 16.77 -47.13
C TYR A 476 15.97 15.28 -47.12
N ASN A 477 16.84 14.90 -46.18
CA ASN A 477 17.17 13.55 -45.77
C ASN A 477 17.07 13.50 -44.25
N LEU A 478 16.10 12.73 -43.74
CA LEU A 478 15.86 12.50 -42.33
C LEU A 478 16.50 11.19 -41.89
N THR A 479 17.18 11.21 -40.75
CA THR A 479 17.54 10.03 -39.96
C THR A 479 16.72 10.06 -38.68
N ILE A 480 15.84 9.07 -38.49
CA ILE A 480 14.86 8.99 -37.41
C ILE A 480 15.22 7.79 -36.54
N ASN A 481 15.75 8.04 -35.34
CA ASN A 481 16.09 7.03 -34.36
C ASN A 481 15.02 6.98 -33.27
N TYR A 482 14.40 5.82 -33.09
CA TYR A 482 13.33 5.63 -32.11
C TYR A 482 13.29 4.19 -31.61
N THR A 483 12.65 3.95 -30.47
CA THR A 483 12.33 2.59 -30.04
C THR A 483 10.92 2.22 -30.50
N LYS A 484 10.83 1.21 -31.36
CA LYS A 484 9.56 0.65 -31.86
C LYS A 484 9.04 -0.41 -30.87
N PRO A 485 7.74 -0.40 -30.48
CA PRO A 485 7.15 -1.45 -29.65
C PRO A 485 7.31 -2.87 -30.22
#